data_AF-A0A820DVH1-F1
#
_entry.id   AF-A0A820DVH1-F1
#
_cell.length_a   1.000
_cell.length_b   1.000
_cell.length_c   1.000
_cell.angle_alpha   90.00
_cell.angle_beta   90.00
_cell.angle_gamma   90.00
#
_symmetry.space_group_name_H-M   'P 1'
#
loop_
_entity.id
_entity.type
_entity.pdbx_description
1 polymer ?
#
loop_
_entity_poly.entity_id
_entity_poly.type
_entity_poly.pdbx_seq_one_letter_code
_entity_poly.pdbx_strand_id
1 'polypeptide(L)'
;MNTHTIKNFTSEKGKAMLSYEGYIYTLERKNDVKLIFRCQNRDYKGRCHTNPTMDVIVSAPTEHCHASKPDLVPILEFKNKIKSRAAETNVYDRAVANLPRSKNAIEGWHNAFAKRVAIVHPTITKLTEKIRREQSKFEVDIAQIRQGQEPKPKKLKYRKLDERIKRLVDDYGNVDLGDYLKGLAVNMSL
;
A
#
# COMPACT_ATOMS: atom_id res chain seq x y z
N MET A 1 -23.37 25.06 -9.04
CA MET A 1 -24.09 23.99 -8.32
C MET A 1 -23.05 23.19 -7.56
N ASN A 2 -22.94 23.37 -6.23
CA ASN A 2 -21.98 22.61 -5.42
C ASN A 2 -22.48 21.16 -5.31
N THR A 3 -21.87 20.25 -6.05
CA THR A 3 -22.13 18.83 -5.88
C THR A 3 -21.47 18.40 -4.58
N HIS A 4 -22.30 18.15 -3.56
CA HIS A 4 -21.88 17.60 -2.29
C HIS A 4 -21.45 16.13 -2.49
N THR A 5 -20.22 15.94 -2.96
CA THR A 5 -19.71 14.61 -3.33
C THR A 5 -19.11 13.91 -2.13
N ILE A 6 -19.65 12.73 -1.79
CA ILE A 6 -19.07 11.84 -0.78
C ILE A 6 -17.88 11.11 -1.40
N LYS A 7 -16.77 11.05 -0.66
CA LYS A 7 -15.58 10.26 -1.04
C LYS A 7 -15.32 9.20 0.02
N ASN A 8 -15.23 7.94 -0.39
CA ASN A 8 -15.10 6.80 0.50
C ASN A 8 -13.65 6.30 0.57
N PHE A 9 -13.23 5.89 1.77
CA PHE A 9 -11.87 5.54 2.09
C PHE A 9 -11.81 4.37 3.08
N THR A 10 -10.63 3.79 3.23
CA THR A 10 -10.30 2.90 4.33
C THR A 10 -9.19 3.49 5.20
N SER A 11 -9.31 3.29 6.52
CA SER A 11 -8.32 3.68 7.51
C SER A 11 -7.09 2.77 7.48
N GLU A 12 -6.08 3.10 8.28
CA GLU A 12 -4.89 2.24 8.44
C GLU A 12 -5.19 0.85 8.99
N LYS A 13 -6.23 0.73 9.81
CA LYS A 13 -6.69 -0.55 10.38
C LYS A 13 -7.86 -1.15 9.60
N GLY A 14 -8.10 -0.70 8.36
CA GLY A 14 -9.15 -1.24 7.48
C GLY A 14 -10.59 -0.79 7.79
N LYS A 15 -10.83 0.01 8.84
CA LYS A 15 -12.15 0.59 9.11
C LYS A 15 -12.57 1.55 7.99
N ALA A 16 -13.86 1.56 7.65
CA ALA A 16 -14.43 2.49 6.68
C ALA A 16 -14.30 3.95 7.15
N MET A 17 -14.04 4.83 6.20
CA MET A 17 -13.90 6.27 6.35
C MET A 17 -14.58 6.97 5.20
N LEU A 18 -14.98 8.22 5.40
CA LEU A 18 -15.51 9.06 4.32
C LEU A 18 -15.07 10.50 4.48
N SER A 19 -15.07 11.24 3.37
CA SER A 19 -15.02 12.69 3.36
C SER A 19 -16.28 13.27 2.75
N TYR A 20 -16.77 14.33 3.38
CA TYR A 20 -17.91 15.12 2.96
C TYR A 20 -17.61 16.58 3.29
N GLU A 21 -17.76 17.49 2.32
CA GLU A 21 -17.48 18.93 2.47
C GLU A 21 -16.08 19.26 3.03
N GLY A 22 -15.09 18.42 2.74
CA GLY A 22 -13.72 18.58 3.23
C GLY A 22 -13.51 18.18 4.70
N TYR A 23 -14.54 17.72 5.38
CA TYR A 23 -14.43 17.05 6.68
C TYR A 23 -14.15 15.56 6.49
N ILE A 24 -13.45 14.96 7.45
CA ILE A 24 -13.06 13.54 7.41
C ILE A 24 -13.68 12.83 8.61
N TYR A 25 -14.36 11.74 8.34
CA TYR A 25 -15.05 10.93 9.33
C TYR A 25 -14.58 9.48 9.28
N THR A 26 -14.64 8.80 10.43
CA THR A 26 -14.32 7.38 10.59
C THR A 26 -15.55 6.65 11.13
N LEU A 27 -15.80 5.44 10.64
CA LEU A 27 -16.95 4.65 11.06
C LEU A 27 -16.91 4.40 12.58
N GLU A 28 -17.98 4.80 13.27
CA GLU A 28 -18.16 4.61 14.71
C GLU A 28 -19.10 3.44 14.99
N ARG A 29 -20.27 3.42 14.33
CA ARG A 29 -21.31 2.40 14.51
C ARG A 29 -21.98 2.05 13.18
N LYS A 30 -22.50 0.83 13.08
CA LYS A 30 -23.33 0.37 11.96
C LYS A 30 -24.66 -0.17 12.50
N ASN A 31 -25.74 0.21 11.85
CA ASN A 31 -27.07 -0.38 12.01
C ASN A 31 -27.52 -0.90 10.64
N ASP A 32 -28.60 -1.70 10.58
CA ASP A 32 -29.09 -2.26 9.31
C ASP A 32 -29.52 -1.18 8.31
N VAL A 33 -29.97 -0.02 8.82
CA VAL A 33 -30.51 1.08 8.02
C VAL A 33 -29.47 2.17 7.71
N LYS A 34 -28.45 2.35 8.55
CA LYS A 34 -27.51 3.46 8.42
C LYS A 34 -26.15 3.18 9.03
N LEU A 35 -25.15 3.86 8.50
CA LEU A 35 -23.80 3.92 9.04
C LEU A 35 -23.59 5.26 9.73
N ILE A 36 -23.00 5.22 10.92
CA ILE A 36 -22.74 6.40 11.75
C ILE A 36 -21.23 6.62 11.78
N PHE A 37 -20.80 7.73 11.21
CA PHE A 37 -19.41 8.15 11.17
C PHE A 37 -19.19 9.30 12.14
N ARG A 38 -18.05 9.25 12.83
CA ARG A 38 -17.62 10.30 13.75
C ARG A 38 -16.43 11.05 13.15
N CYS A 39 -16.40 12.35 13.36
CA CYS A 39 -15.29 13.21 12.94
C CYS A 39 -13.97 12.72 13.56
N GLN A 40 -12.87 12.83 12.80
CA GLN A 40 -11.56 12.50 13.34
C GLN A 40 -11.09 13.46 14.43
N ASN A 41 -11.49 14.73 14.37
CA ASN A 41 -11.25 15.64 15.48
C ASN A 41 -12.14 15.24 16.67
N ARG A 42 -11.50 14.80 17.75
CA ARG A 42 -12.19 14.29 18.94
C ARG A 42 -12.64 15.39 19.89
N ASP A 43 -12.14 16.60 19.71
CA ASP A 43 -12.50 17.77 20.52
C ASP A 43 -13.98 18.14 20.36
N TYR A 44 -14.64 17.59 19.33
CA TYR A 44 -16.06 17.76 19.10
C TYR A 44 -16.78 16.45 18.74
N LYS A 45 -18.10 16.40 19.00
CA LYS A 45 -18.97 15.24 18.73
C LYS A 45 -19.57 15.30 17.31
N GLY A 46 -18.78 15.72 16.32
CA GLY A 46 -19.25 15.83 14.94
C GLY A 46 -19.60 14.46 14.37
N ARG A 47 -20.83 14.28 13.90
CA ARG A 47 -21.31 13.02 13.31
C ARG A 47 -21.87 13.24 11.92
N CYS A 48 -21.69 12.23 11.09
CA CYS A 48 -22.24 12.14 9.73
C CYS A 48 -22.89 10.76 9.58
N HIS A 49 -24.10 10.72 9.02
CA HIS A 49 -24.82 9.47 8.83
C HIS A 49 -25.02 9.21 7.34
N THR A 50 -24.70 8.00 6.89
CA THR A 50 -24.94 7.57 5.51
C THR A 50 -25.83 6.34 5.49
N ASN A 51 -26.35 6.02 4.31
CA ASN A 51 -26.94 4.71 4.06
C ASN A 51 -25.83 3.62 4.04
N PRO A 52 -26.20 2.32 4.06
CA PRO A 52 -25.25 1.22 4.10
C PRO A 52 -24.30 1.17 2.89
N THR A 53 -24.73 1.69 1.74
CA THR A 53 -23.96 1.80 0.50
C THR A 53 -22.99 2.98 0.47
N MET A 54 -23.04 3.88 1.48
CA MET A 54 -22.14 5.04 1.63
C MET A 54 -22.15 6.02 0.45
N ASP A 55 -23.28 6.14 -0.25
CA ASP A 55 -23.45 7.02 -1.41
C ASP A 55 -24.43 8.18 -1.14
N VAL A 56 -25.20 8.13 -0.05
CA VAL A 56 -26.14 9.18 0.34
C VAL A 56 -26.00 9.55 1.82
N ILE A 57 -25.96 10.86 2.10
CA ILE A 57 -26.09 11.39 3.47
C ILE A 57 -27.55 11.28 3.91
N VAL A 58 -27.81 10.49 4.96
CA VAL A 58 -29.17 10.22 5.46
C VAL A 58 -29.65 11.32 6.41
N SER A 59 -28.74 12.09 7.01
CA SER A 59 -29.08 13.25 7.83
C SER A 59 -27.97 14.28 7.76
N ALA A 60 -28.33 15.56 7.78
CA ALA A 60 -27.38 16.66 7.81
C ALA A 60 -26.26 16.42 8.84
N PRO A 61 -24.97 16.55 8.46
CA PRO A 61 -23.88 16.41 9.40
C PRO A 61 -24.01 17.41 10.55
N THR A 62 -23.58 17.00 11.73
CA THR A 62 -23.52 17.92 12.89
C THR A 62 -22.55 19.06 12.59
N GLU A 63 -22.82 20.26 13.13
CA GLU A 63 -21.89 21.38 13.04
C GLU A 63 -20.50 21.02 13.59
N HIS A 64 -19.46 21.69 13.10
CA HIS A 64 -18.07 21.43 13.48
C HIS A 64 -17.45 22.69 14.08
N CYS A 65 -16.66 22.53 15.14
CA CYS A 65 -15.93 23.64 15.77
C CYS A 65 -14.52 23.85 15.19
N HIS A 66 -14.25 23.29 14.01
CA HIS A 66 -12.95 23.39 13.34
C HIS A 66 -13.14 23.53 11.84
N ALA A 67 -12.15 24.10 11.16
CA ALA A 67 -12.18 24.23 9.70
C ALA A 67 -12.12 22.85 9.01
N SER A 68 -12.71 22.78 7.81
CA SER A 68 -12.53 21.66 6.90
C SER A 68 -11.09 21.59 6.39
N LYS A 69 -10.65 20.40 5.98
CA LYS A 69 -9.28 20.14 5.49
C LYS A 69 -9.34 19.49 4.11
N PRO A 70 -9.78 20.22 3.07
CA PRO A 70 -9.97 19.67 1.74
C PRO A 70 -8.66 19.14 1.12
N ASP A 71 -7.52 19.74 1.43
CA ASP A 71 -6.20 19.34 0.91
C ASP A 71 -5.77 17.93 1.32
N LEU A 72 -6.31 17.41 2.44
CA LEU A 72 -6.03 16.05 2.88
C LEU A 72 -6.78 15.01 2.06
N VAL A 73 -7.87 15.39 1.39
CA VAL A 73 -8.74 14.46 0.67
C VAL A 73 -8.01 13.80 -0.50
N PRO A 74 -7.33 14.54 -1.42
CA PRO A 74 -6.55 13.92 -2.49
C PRO A 74 -5.41 13.03 -1.98
N ILE A 75 -4.77 13.41 -0.86
CA ILE A 75 -3.70 12.62 -0.24
C ILE A 75 -4.24 11.27 0.26
N LEU A 76 -5.42 11.29 0.89
CA LEU A 76 -6.09 10.09 1.36
C LEU A 76 -6.58 9.20 0.21
N GLU A 77 -7.08 9.80 -0.88
CA GLU A 77 -7.42 9.07 -2.13
C GLU A 77 -6.21 8.36 -2.69
N PHE A 78 -5.10 9.08 -2.85
CA PHE A 78 -3.86 8.53 -3.37
C PHE A 78 -3.33 7.39 -2.48
N LYS A 79 -3.32 7.59 -1.15
CA LYS A 79 -2.90 6.57 -0.19
C LYS A 79 -3.80 5.32 -0.26
N ASN A 80 -5.12 5.49 -0.38
CA ASN A 80 -6.05 4.36 -0.54
C ASN A 80 -5.84 3.63 -1.87
N LYS A 81 -5.61 4.35 -2.96
CA LYS A 81 -5.30 3.76 -4.27
C LYS A 81 -4.01 2.95 -4.25
N ILE A 82 -2.97 3.43 -3.55
CA ILE A 82 -1.74 2.66 -3.36
C ILE A 82 -2.02 1.39 -2.57
N LYS A 83 -2.85 1.47 -1.51
CA LYS A 83 -3.21 0.33 -0.67
C LYS A 83 -4.09 -0.68 -1.40
N SER A 84 -5.10 -0.27 -2.15
CA SER A 84 -5.96 -1.18 -2.93
C SER A 84 -5.10 -1.91 -3.97
N ARG A 85 -4.24 -1.19 -4.70
CA ARG A 85 -3.25 -1.77 -5.61
C ARG A 85 -2.18 -2.64 -4.92
N ALA A 86 -2.02 -2.54 -3.61
CA ALA A 86 -1.13 -3.41 -2.84
C ALA A 86 -1.87 -4.66 -2.34
N ALA A 87 -3.15 -4.54 -1.98
CA ALA A 87 -4.03 -5.64 -1.62
C ALA A 87 -4.41 -6.51 -2.84
N GLU A 88 -4.65 -5.88 -3.99
CA GLU A 88 -4.89 -6.51 -5.29
C GLU A 88 -3.65 -7.24 -5.84
N THR A 89 -2.46 -7.05 -5.26
CA THR A 89 -1.28 -7.83 -5.66
C THR A 89 -1.39 -9.26 -5.16
N ASN A 90 -2.09 -10.08 -5.93
CA ASN A 90 -2.13 -11.52 -5.77
C ASN A 90 -0.75 -12.13 -6.02
N VAL A 91 -0.22 -12.88 -5.04
CA VAL A 91 1.08 -13.57 -5.17
C VAL A 91 1.04 -14.60 -6.30
N TYR A 92 -0.12 -15.20 -6.54
CA TYR A 92 -0.34 -16.17 -7.61
C TYR A 92 -0.11 -15.55 -9.00
N ASP A 93 -0.83 -14.48 -9.35
CA ASP A 93 -0.71 -13.81 -10.66
C ASP A 93 0.72 -13.34 -10.94
N ARG A 94 1.43 -12.90 -9.89
CA ARG A 94 2.83 -12.48 -9.99
C ARG A 94 3.79 -13.65 -10.19
N ALA A 95 3.54 -14.78 -9.51
CA ALA A 95 4.34 -15.99 -9.69
C ALA A 95 4.19 -16.53 -11.12
N VAL A 96 2.95 -16.57 -11.64
CA VAL A 96 2.67 -16.92 -13.04
C VAL A 96 3.42 -15.98 -14.00
N ALA A 97 3.36 -14.67 -13.74
CA ALA A 97 4.05 -13.66 -14.57
C ALA A 97 5.58 -13.57 -14.34
N ASN A 98 6.19 -14.44 -13.52
CA ASN A 98 7.60 -14.37 -13.13
C ASN A 98 8.03 -13.01 -12.52
N LEU A 99 7.09 -12.30 -11.90
CA LEU A 99 7.34 -11.02 -11.26
C LEU A 99 7.78 -11.20 -9.79
N PRO A 100 8.53 -10.24 -9.22
CA PRO A 100 8.91 -10.30 -7.80
C PRO A 100 7.68 -10.42 -6.89
N ARG A 101 7.67 -11.38 -5.96
CA ARG A 101 6.50 -11.69 -5.09
C ARG A 101 5.96 -10.50 -4.27
N SER A 102 6.79 -9.52 -3.95
CA SER A 102 6.38 -8.31 -3.23
C SER A 102 7.06 -7.05 -3.80
N LYS A 103 6.50 -5.88 -3.46
CA LYS A 103 7.09 -4.56 -3.77
C LYS A 103 8.32 -4.22 -2.90
N ASN A 104 8.78 -5.18 -2.07
CA ASN A 104 9.88 -5.07 -1.11
C ASN A 104 11.25 -4.70 -1.73
N ALA A 105 11.37 -4.63 -3.06
CA ALA A 105 12.58 -4.12 -3.70
C ALA A 105 12.86 -2.65 -3.32
N ILE A 106 11.83 -1.80 -3.28
CA ILE A 106 11.98 -0.38 -2.93
C ILE A 106 12.28 -0.23 -1.43
N GLU A 107 11.56 -0.95 -0.58
CA GLU A 107 11.79 -0.94 0.88
C GLU A 107 13.18 -1.50 1.22
N GLY A 108 13.58 -2.59 0.54
CA GLY A 108 14.92 -3.15 0.64
C GLY A 108 16.00 -2.17 0.18
N TRP A 109 15.77 -1.42 -0.90
CA TRP A 109 16.68 -0.38 -1.34
C TRP A 109 16.73 0.78 -0.33
N HIS A 110 15.60 1.29 0.16
CA HIS A 110 15.55 2.33 1.20
C HIS A 110 16.31 1.91 2.46
N ASN A 111 16.11 0.68 2.94
CA ASN A 111 16.82 0.16 4.11
C ASN A 111 18.33 0.04 3.84
N ALA A 112 18.73 -0.49 2.68
CA ALA A 112 20.14 -0.59 2.30
C ALA A 112 20.79 0.79 2.14
N PHE A 113 20.07 1.76 1.56
CA PHE A 113 20.53 3.13 1.40
C PHE A 113 20.66 3.84 2.75
N ALA A 114 19.67 3.72 3.63
CA ALA A 114 19.73 4.25 5.00
C ALA A 114 20.95 3.70 5.76
N LYS A 115 21.23 2.40 5.62
CA LYS A 115 22.45 1.77 6.17
C LYS A 115 23.74 2.30 5.54
N ARG A 116 23.77 2.60 4.24
CA ARG A 116 24.94 3.22 3.55
C ARG A 116 25.16 4.67 3.93
N VAL A 117 24.07 5.42 4.14
CA VAL A 117 24.12 6.80 4.63
C VAL A 117 24.65 6.79 6.07
N ALA A 118 24.19 5.84 6.90
CA ALA A 118 24.64 5.60 8.28
C ALA A 118 24.55 6.85 9.20
N ILE A 119 23.70 7.81 8.84
CA ILE A 119 23.49 9.06 9.56
C ILE A 119 21.99 9.28 9.65
N VAL A 120 21.48 9.51 10.87
CA VAL A 120 20.04 9.71 11.12
C VAL A 120 19.57 11.06 10.56
N HIS A 121 20.37 12.11 10.73
CA HIS A 121 20.10 13.47 10.25
C HIS A 121 21.28 14.02 9.44
N PRO A 122 21.46 13.60 8.17
CA PRO A 122 22.55 14.06 7.34
C PRO A 122 22.34 15.53 6.92
N THR A 123 23.43 16.30 6.91
CA THR A 123 23.42 17.61 6.25
C THR A 123 23.20 17.45 4.75
N ILE A 124 22.67 18.48 4.09
CA ILE A 124 22.41 18.47 2.63
C ILE A 124 23.68 18.09 1.85
N THR A 125 24.84 18.58 2.27
CA THR A 125 26.14 18.27 1.66
C THR A 125 26.47 16.77 1.72
N LYS A 126 26.39 16.16 2.91
CA LYS A 126 26.64 14.72 3.11
C LYS A 126 25.60 13.86 2.39
N LEU A 127 24.34 14.27 2.41
CA LEU A 127 23.28 13.57 1.67
C LEU A 127 23.54 13.60 0.17
N THR A 128 23.90 14.76 -0.38
CA THR A 128 24.21 14.95 -1.80
C THR A 128 25.39 14.06 -2.23
N GLU A 129 26.45 13.99 -1.41
CA GLU A 129 27.59 13.12 -1.65
C GLU A 129 27.18 11.63 -1.70
N LYS A 130 26.35 11.19 -0.75
CA LYS A 130 25.85 9.80 -0.71
C LYS A 130 24.97 9.47 -1.91
N ILE A 131 24.10 10.39 -2.32
CA ILE A 131 23.25 10.23 -3.51
C ILE A 131 24.13 10.14 -4.77
N ARG A 132 25.14 11.01 -4.94
CA ARG A 132 26.05 10.96 -6.10
C ARG A 132 26.77 9.63 -6.22
N ARG A 133 27.25 9.07 -5.10
CA ARG A 133 27.89 7.75 -5.07
C ARG A 133 26.93 6.63 -5.48
N GLU A 134 25.69 6.69 -5.01
CA GLU A 134 24.65 5.73 -5.36
C GLU A 134 24.31 5.81 -6.86
N GLN A 135 24.16 7.02 -7.39
CA GLN A 135 23.92 7.26 -8.82
C GLN A 135 25.07 6.70 -9.68
N SER A 136 26.33 6.99 -9.32
CA SER A 136 27.50 6.50 -10.04
C SER A 136 27.51 4.97 -10.15
N LYS A 137 27.09 4.28 -9.07
CA LYS A 137 26.98 2.82 -9.07
C LYS A 137 25.91 2.32 -10.03
N PHE A 138 24.75 2.99 -10.06
CA PHE A 138 23.69 2.63 -11.01
C PHE A 138 24.10 2.89 -12.46
N GLU A 139 24.83 3.96 -12.74
CA GLU A 139 25.34 4.23 -14.09
C GLU A 139 26.26 3.12 -14.59
N VAL A 140 27.11 2.56 -13.72
CA VAL A 140 27.92 1.37 -14.03
C VAL A 140 27.05 0.16 -14.31
N ASP A 141 26.09 -0.15 -13.43
CA ASP A 141 25.19 -1.30 -13.63
C ASP A 141 24.35 -1.13 -14.92
N ILE A 142 23.91 0.09 -15.25
CA ILE A 142 23.19 0.41 -16.50
C ILE A 142 24.08 0.22 -17.73
N ALA A 143 25.34 0.67 -17.66
CA ALA A 143 26.29 0.50 -18.76
C ALA A 143 26.56 -0.99 -19.04
N GLN A 144 26.71 -1.81 -17.99
CA GLN A 144 26.85 -3.26 -18.11
C GLN A 144 25.63 -3.90 -18.80
N ILE A 145 24.42 -3.52 -18.37
CA ILE A 145 23.18 -4.02 -18.98
C ILE A 145 23.10 -3.59 -20.46
N ARG A 146 23.47 -2.35 -20.80
CA ARG A 146 23.52 -1.87 -22.19
C ARG A 146 24.52 -2.65 -23.06
N GLN A 147 25.58 -3.18 -22.46
CA GLN A 147 26.54 -4.07 -23.11
C GLN A 147 26.05 -5.52 -23.21
N GLY A 148 24.81 -5.81 -22.79
CA GLY A 148 24.23 -7.14 -22.81
C GLY A 148 24.66 -8.04 -21.64
N GLN A 149 25.34 -7.49 -20.62
CA GLN A 149 25.64 -8.25 -19.41
C GLN A 149 24.37 -8.48 -18.60
N GLU A 150 24.24 -9.69 -18.04
CA GLU A 150 23.13 -9.99 -17.15
C GLU A 150 23.22 -9.19 -15.84
N PRO A 151 22.09 -8.70 -15.31
CA PRO A 151 22.06 -8.04 -14.03
C PRO A 151 22.46 -8.99 -12.91
N LYS A 152 23.03 -8.44 -11.83
CA LYS A 152 23.46 -9.23 -10.67
C LYS A 152 22.28 -10.08 -10.15
N PRO A 153 22.45 -11.41 -10.09
CA PRO A 153 21.35 -12.29 -9.72
C PRO A 153 20.96 -12.09 -8.24
N LYS A 154 19.68 -12.31 -7.95
CA LYS A 154 19.20 -12.43 -6.56
C LYS A 154 19.98 -13.53 -5.83
N LYS A 155 20.11 -13.40 -4.50
CA LYS A 155 20.73 -14.46 -3.67
C LYS A 155 20.07 -15.82 -3.95
N LEU A 156 20.89 -16.87 -4.05
CA LEU A 156 20.46 -18.21 -4.43
C LEU A 156 19.25 -18.72 -3.62
N LYS A 157 19.21 -18.46 -2.32
CA LYS A 157 18.08 -18.87 -1.45
C LYS A 157 16.73 -18.31 -1.91
N TYR A 158 16.69 -17.08 -2.41
CA TYR A 158 15.46 -16.46 -2.89
C TYR A 158 15.09 -16.96 -4.29
N ARG A 159 16.09 -17.24 -5.13
CA ARG A 159 15.86 -17.87 -6.44
C ARG A 159 15.25 -19.26 -6.29
N LYS A 160 15.85 -20.11 -5.45
CA LYS A 160 15.33 -21.45 -5.13
C LYS A 160 13.92 -21.39 -4.55
N LEU A 161 13.63 -20.40 -3.70
CA LEU A 161 12.29 -20.19 -3.16
C LEU A 161 11.29 -19.79 -4.25
N ASP A 162 11.63 -18.82 -5.09
CA ASP A 162 10.80 -18.38 -6.22
C ASP A 162 10.55 -19.55 -7.20
N GLU A 163 11.55 -20.40 -7.47
CA GLU A 163 11.44 -21.63 -8.28
C GLU A 163 10.52 -22.70 -7.64
N ARG A 164 10.58 -22.89 -6.32
CA ARG A 164 9.66 -23.82 -5.62
C ARG A 164 8.22 -23.33 -5.68
N ILE A 165 8.00 -22.04 -5.44
CA ILE A 165 6.66 -21.44 -5.51
C ILE A 165 6.12 -21.52 -6.93
N LYS A 166 6.94 -21.23 -7.94
CA LYS A 166 6.55 -21.33 -9.34
C LYS A 166 6.10 -22.74 -9.71
N ARG A 167 6.86 -23.77 -9.33
CA ARG A 167 6.45 -25.16 -9.56
C ARG A 167 5.10 -25.51 -8.94
N LEU A 168 4.85 -25.07 -7.70
CA LEU A 168 3.55 -25.28 -7.06
C LEU A 168 2.44 -24.57 -7.82
N VAL A 169 2.66 -23.31 -8.19
CA VAL A 169 1.69 -22.49 -8.93
C VAL A 169 1.37 -23.07 -10.31
N ASP A 170 2.39 -23.56 -11.04
CA ASP A 170 2.23 -24.19 -12.36
C ASP A 170 1.45 -25.51 -12.27
N ASP A 171 1.46 -26.18 -11.11
CA ASP A 171 0.76 -27.44 -10.85
C ASP A 171 -0.65 -27.23 -10.26
N TYR A 172 -1.12 -25.98 -10.21
CA TYR A 172 -2.45 -25.65 -9.70
C TYR A 172 -3.55 -26.31 -10.54
N GLY A 173 -4.43 -27.08 -9.88
CA GLY A 173 -5.52 -27.81 -10.51
C GLY A 173 -5.22 -29.29 -10.82
N ASN A 174 -3.94 -29.70 -10.76
CA ASN A 174 -3.54 -31.12 -10.92
C ASN A 174 -3.28 -31.83 -9.59
N VAL A 175 -3.19 -31.08 -8.49
CA VAL A 175 -2.93 -31.58 -7.12
C VAL A 175 -4.14 -31.33 -6.24
N ASP A 176 -4.35 -32.18 -5.24
CA ASP A 176 -5.33 -31.94 -4.19
C ASP A 176 -5.14 -30.54 -3.57
N LEU A 177 -6.25 -29.82 -3.38
CA LEU A 177 -6.24 -28.44 -2.91
C LEU A 177 -5.62 -28.32 -1.51
N GLY A 178 -5.83 -29.30 -0.64
CA GLY A 178 -5.25 -29.32 0.70
C GLY A 178 -3.72 -29.42 0.66
N ASP A 179 -3.18 -30.29 -0.18
CA ASP A 179 -1.74 -30.47 -0.33
C ASP A 179 -1.07 -29.31 -1.07
N TYR A 180 -1.75 -28.72 -2.06
CA TYR A 180 -1.35 -27.47 -2.70
C TYR A 180 -1.18 -26.32 -1.67
N LEU A 181 -2.20 -26.12 -0.82
CA LEU A 181 -2.19 -25.05 0.19
C LEU A 181 -1.12 -25.29 1.27
N LYS A 182 -0.92 -26.54 1.71
CA LYS A 182 0.18 -26.90 2.63
C LYS A 182 1.54 -26.60 2.02
N GLY A 183 1.76 -26.98 0.75
CA GLY A 183 3.01 -26.73 0.03
C GLY A 183 3.33 -25.24 -0.08
N LEU A 184 2.33 -24.40 -0.35
CA LEU A 184 2.49 -22.95 -0.36
C LEU A 184 2.78 -22.38 1.03
N ALA A 185 2.05 -22.83 2.06
CA ALA A 185 2.21 -22.34 3.43
C ALA A 185 3.65 -22.52 3.94
N VAL A 186 4.25 -23.70 3.73
CA VAL A 186 5.64 -24.00 4.11
C VAL A 186 6.65 -23.08 3.43
N ASN A 187 6.39 -22.67 2.19
CA ASN A 187 7.28 -21.78 1.45
C ASN A 187 7.08 -20.30 1.81
N MET A 188 5.91 -19.93 2.31
CA MET A 188 5.58 -18.55 2.68
C MET A 188 5.90 -18.22 4.15
N SER A 189 6.13 -19.23 4.99
CA SER A 189 6.51 -19.06 6.41
C SER A 189 8.01 -18.81 6.67
N LEU A 190 8.81 -18.58 5.61
CA LEU A 190 10.27 -18.36 5.63
C LEU A 190 10.65 -16.97 5.11
#